data_AF-A0A0G4LNL8-F1
#
_entry.id   AF-A0A0G4LNL8-F1
#
_cell.length_a   1.000
_cell.length_b   1.000
_cell.length_c   1.000
_cell.angle_alpha   90.00
_cell.angle_beta   90.00
_cell.angle_gamma   90.00
#
_symmetry.space_group_name_H-M   'P 1'
#
loop_
_entity.id
_entity.type
_entity.pdbx_description
1 polymer ?
#
loop_
_entity_poly.entity_id
_entity_poly.type
_entity_poly.pdbx_seq_one_letter_code
_entity_poly.pdbx_strand_id
1 'polypeptide(L)'
;MPIISGMVNRNYWNSNTLRTDWPFATYAQQVGKAAGIEYLDHTKYSVALFQSFGPTKAKTYFPNDNTHTNWDGAKLNTQTFVRSVKCKCGGTSKLAQYLNAAANALQTPACQAC
;
A
#
# COMPACT_ATOMS: atom_id res chain seq x y z
N MET A 1 -1.92 19.33 -6.87
CA MET A 1 -0.73 19.09 -6.03
C MET A 1 -0.26 17.65 -6.25
N PRO A 2 1.02 17.43 -6.58
CA PRO A 2 1.53 16.09 -6.80
C PRO A 2 1.60 15.30 -5.48
N ILE A 3 1.39 13.99 -5.58
CA ILE A 3 1.57 13.00 -4.52
C ILE A 3 2.41 11.87 -5.11
N ILE A 4 3.40 11.40 -4.38
CA ILE A 4 4.17 10.21 -4.75
C ILE A 4 3.64 9.03 -3.94
N SER A 5 3.37 7.92 -4.62
CA SER A 5 2.88 6.69 -4.00
C SER A 5 3.95 5.61 -4.11
N GLY A 6 4.13 4.82 -3.05
CA GLY A 6 4.86 3.57 -3.14
C GLY A 6 4.20 2.60 -4.11
N MET A 7 4.98 1.72 -4.74
CA MET A 7 4.40 0.64 -5.54
C MET A 7 3.62 -0.33 -4.66
N VAL A 8 2.59 -0.99 -5.20
CA VAL A 8 1.96 -2.12 -4.50
C VAL A 8 2.91 -3.31 -4.41
N ASN A 9 2.66 -4.22 -3.47
CA ASN A 9 3.44 -5.45 -3.37
C ASN A 9 3.27 -6.28 -4.65
N ARG A 10 4.30 -7.07 -4.95
CA ARG A 10 4.15 -8.22 -5.85
C ARG A 10 4.02 -9.49 -5.02
N ASN A 11 3.41 -10.52 -5.56
CA ASN A 11 3.11 -11.78 -4.86
C ASN A 11 4.33 -12.71 -4.78
N TYR A 12 5.49 -12.19 -4.34
CA TYR A 12 6.69 -12.97 -4.11
C TYR A 12 6.83 -13.31 -2.64
N TRP A 13 6.91 -14.60 -2.35
CA TRP A 13 6.95 -15.15 -1.00
C TRP A 13 8.23 -15.94 -0.79
N ASN A 14 8.79 -15.83 0.40
CA ASN A 14 9.75 -16.79 0.94
C ASN A 14 9.07 -17.52 2.10
N SER A 15 8.66 -18.77 1.86
CA SER A 15 7.77 -19.51 2.76
C SER A 15 6.52 -18.67 3.09
N ASN A 16 6.36 -18.23 4.35
CA ASN A 16 5.21 -17.46 4.82
C ASN A 16 5.49 -15.95 4.91
N THR A 17 6.62 -15.49 4.41
CA THR A 17 7.00 -14.08 4.44
C THR A 17 6.90 -13.49 3.06
N LEU A 18 6.02 -12.50 2.90
CA LEU A 18 5.88 -11.71 1.68
C LEU A 18 7.07 -10.76 1.57
N ARG A 19 7.60 -10.61 0.35
CA ARG A 19 8.70 -9.67 0.09
C ARG A 19 8.28 -8.23 0.42
N THR A 20 9.08 -7.58 1.26
CA THR A 20 8.82 -6.22 1.76
C THR A 20 9.80 -5.18 1.21
N ASP A 21 10.98 -5.62 0.78
CA ASP A 21 12.06 -4.78 0.25
C ASP A 21 11.83 -4.47 -1.24
N TRP A 22 11.44 -3.23 -1.52
CA TRP A 22 11.19 -2.75 -2.88
C TRP A 22 12.02 -1.49 -3.16
N PRO A 23 13.16 -1.60 -3.87
CA PRO A 23 14.05 -0.45 -4.11
C PRO A 23 13.34 0.76 -4.74
N PHE A 24 12.39 0.51 -5.65
CA PHE A 24 11.62 1.59 -6.27
C PHE A 24 10.70 2.33 -5.29
N ALA A 25 10.19 1.68 -4.24
CA ALA A 25 9.44 2.36 -3.18
C ALA A 25 10.38 3.24 -2.34
N THR A 26 11.58 2.75 -2.03
CA THR A 26 12.62 3.53 -1.35
C THR A 26 13.03 4.75 -2.18
N TYR A 27 13.24 4.60 -3.48
CA TYR A 27 13.59 5.70 -4.37
C TYR A 27 12.46 6.72 -4.47
N ALA A 28 11.20 6.26 -4.59
CA ALA A 28 10.04 7.14 -4.61
C ALA A 28 9.94 7.99 -3.32
N GLN A 29 10.19 7.38 -2.15
CA GLN A 29 10.25 8.09 -0.88
C GLN A 29 11.39 9.13 -0.85
N GLN A 30 12.58 8.77 -1.33
CA GLN A 30 13.73 9.68 -1.40
C GLN A 30 13.46 10.87 -2.31
N VAL A 31 12.85 10.64 -3.48
CA VAL A 31 12.43 11.71 -4.41
C VAL A 31 11.39 12.62 -3.75
N GLY A 32 10.39 12.06 -3.07
CA GLY A 32 9.40 12.87 -2.34
C GLY A 32 10.06 13.77 -1.30
N LYS A 33 10.98 13.22 -0.51
CA LYS A 33 11.75 13.99 0.47
C LYS A 33 12.58 15.10 -0.19
N ALA A 34 13.32 14.79 -1.25
CA ALA A 34 14.19 15.74 -1.94
C ALA A 34 13.40 16.87 -2.63
N ALA A 35 12.25 16.55 -3.22
CA ALA A 35 11.41 17.51 -3.94
C ALA A 35 10.41 18.27 -3.04
N GLY A 36 10.33 17.95 -1.74
CA GLY A 36 9.29 18.49 -0.85
C GLY A 36 7.87 18.04 -1.23
N ILE A 37 7.75 16.91 -1.92
CA ILE A 37 6.48 16.33 -2.35
C ILE A 37 6.06 15.25 -1.34
N GLU A 38 4.77 15.24 -1.00
CA GLU A 38 4.22 14.25 -0.09
C GLU A 38 4.38 12.83 -0.67
N TYR A 39 4.97 11.95 0.14
CA TYR A 39 5.04 10.51 -0.12
C TYR A 39 4.02 9.77 0.75
N LEU A 40 3.22 8.91 0.11
CA LEU A 40 2.34 7.97 0.77
C LEU A 40 2.92 6.57 0.63
N ASP A 41 3.18 5.93 1.77
CA ASP A 41 3.82 4.61 1.84
C ASP A 41 2.83 3.48 1.51
N HIS A 42 2.31 3.49 0.29
CA HIS A 42 1.36 2.51 -0.18
C HIS A 42 1.96 1.09 -0.16
N THR A 43 3.25 0.94 -0.40
CA THR A 43 3.97 -0.35 -0.32
C THR A 43 3.82 -0.99 1.05
N LYS A 44 4.06 -0.24 2.13
CA LYS A 44 3.94 -0.75 3.49
C LYS A 44 2.55 -1.28 3.82
N TYR A 45 1.50 -0.55 3.44
CA TYR A 45 0.12 -0.99 3.67
C TYR A 45 -0.28 -2.16 2.77
N SER A 46 0.16 -2.14 1.52
CA SER A 46 -0.06 -3.23 0.56
C SER A 46 0.55 -4.54 1.07
N VAL A 47 1.82 -4.51 1.46
CA VAL A 47 2.51 -5.65 2.08
C VAL A 47 1.81 -6.12 3.36
N ALA A 48 1.47 -5.20 4.28
CA ALA A 48 0.82 -5.57 5.54
C ALA A 48 -0.53 -6.28 5.33
N LEU A 49 -1.31 -5.84 4.35
CA LEU A 49 -2.59 -6.48 4.02
C LEU A 49 -2.38 -7.90 3.47
N PHE A 50 -1.58 -8.03 2.41
CA PHE A 50 -1.39 -9.33 1.76
C PHE A 50 -0.62 -10.32 2.65
N GLN A 51 0.30 -9.84 3.49
CA GLN A 51 0.98 -10.65 4.51
C GLN A 51 -0.02 -11.30 5.49
N SER A 52 -1.09 -10.58 5.87
CA SER A 52 -2.12 -11.12 6.77
C SER A 52 -3.00 -12.21 6.14
N PHE A 53 -3.00 -12.32 4.80
CA PHE A 53 -3.70 -13.40 4.09
C PHE A 53 -2.87 -14.68 4.00
N GLY A 54 -1.54 -14.57 4.05
CA GLY A 54 -0.64 -15.67 3.75
C GLY A 54 -0.60 -16.03 2.25
N PRO A 55 0.36 -16.89 1.84
CA PRO A 55 0.66 -17.12 0.43
C PRO A 55 -0.51 -17.72 -0.36
N THR A 56 -1.23 -18.68 0.23
CA THR A 56 -2.33 -19.38 -0.45
C THR A 56 -3.49 -18.45 -0.78
N LYS A 57 -3.97 -17.67 0.19
CA LYS A 57 -5.08 -16.72 -0.05
C LYS A 57 -4.62 -15.52 -0.88
N ALA A 58 -3.39 -15.03 -0.68
CA ALA A 58 -2.86 -13.96 -1.52
C ALA A 58 -2.84 -14.36 -3.00
N LYS A 59 -2.45 -15.60 -3.33
CA LYS A 59 -2.36 -16.07 -4.71
C LYS A 59 -3.70 -16.02 -5.47
N THR A 60 -4.84 -16.15 -4.80
CA THR A 60 -6.16 -16.07 -5.46
C THR A 60 -6.45 -14.70 -6.07
N TYR A 61 -5.77 -13.65 -5.61
CA TYR A 61 -5.86 -12.31 -6.16
C TYR A 61 -4.92 -12.08 -7.34
N PHE A 62 -3.97 -12.98 -7.63
CA PHE A 62 -2.98 -12.87 -8.70
C PHE A 62 -3.10 -14.07 -9.66
N PRO A 63 -4.12 -14.09 -10.54
CA PRO A 63 -4.50 -15.29 -11.30
C PRO A 63 -3.47 -15.69 -12.35
N ASN A 64 -2.83 -14.72 -13.00
CA ASN A 64 -1.97 -14.99 -14.17
C ASN A 64 -0.49 -15.06 -13.80
N ASP A 65 -0.02 -14.15 -12.96
CA ASP A 65 1.40 -14.04 -12.58
C ASP A 65 1.54 -13.56 -11.12
N ASN A 66 2.65 -12.91 -10.76
CA ASN A 66 2.88 -12.37 -9.42
C ASN A 66 2.81 -10.83 -9.38
N THR A 67 2.28 -10.18 -10.42
CA THR A 67 2.22 -8.73 -10.55
C THR A 67 0.78 -8.24 -10.75
N HIS A 68 0.01 -8.88 -11.62
CA HIS A 68 -1.32 -8.41 -12.02
C HIS A 68 -2.41 -8.97 -11.09
N THR A 69 -3.04 -8.09 -10.33
CA THR A 69 -4.20 -8.44 -9.50
C THR A 69 -5.47 -8.57 -10.35
N ASN A 70 -6.37 -9.47 -9.95
CA ASN A 70 -7.76 -9.47 -10.43
C ASN A 70 -8.55 -8.27 -9.87
N TRP A 71 -9.84 -8.18 -10.20
CA TRP A 71 -10.73 -7.10 -9.77
C TRP A 71 -10.78 -6.93 -8.24
N ASP A 72 -10.92 -8.02 -7.49
CA ASP A 72 -10.99 -7.94 -6.03
C ASP A 72 -9.63 -7.59 -5.41
N GLY A 73 -8.53 -8.07 -5.98
CA GLY A 73 -7.17 -7.65 -5.61
C GLY A 73 -6.93 -6.16 -5.88
N ALA A 74 -7.48 -5.62 -6.97
CA ALA A 74 -7.40 -4.19 -7.27
C ALA A 74 -8.16 -3.34 -6.25
N LYS A 75 -9.33 -3.80 -5.76
CA LYS A 75 -10.04 -3.13 -4.66
C LYS A 75 -9.22 -3.14 -3.37
N LEU A 76 -8.52 -4.23 -3.07
CA LEU A 76 -7.62 -4.33 -1.91
C LEU A 76 -6.45 -3.34 -2.03
N ASN A 77 -5.87 -3.17 -3.23
CA ASN A 77 -4.87 -2.14 -3.49
C ASN A 77 -5.42 -0.73 -3.27
N THR A 78 -6.66 -0.43 -3.71
CA THR A 78 -7.31 0.86 -3.41
C THR A 78 -7.48 1.05 -1.90
N GLN A 79 -7.90 0.02 -1.19
CA GLN A 79 -8.03 0.05 0.27
C GLN A 79 -6.67 0.35 0.94
N THR A 80 -5.57 -0.27 0.51
CA THR A 80 -4.24 -0.02 1.10
C THR A 80 -3.73 1.39 0.81
N PHE A 81 -4.03 1.95 -0.36
CA PHE A 81 -3.73 3.35 -0.66
C PHE A 81 -4.48 4.28 0.29
N VAL A 82 -5.79 4.09 0.47
CA VAL A 82 -6.58 4.90 1.42
C VAL A 82 -6.06 4.78 2.84
N ARG A 83 -5.62 3.58 3.26
CA ARG A 83 -5.00 3.41 4.59
C ARG A 83 -3.68 4.18 4.71
N SER A 84 -2.87 4.25 3.66
CA SER A 84 -1.66 5.08 3.65
C SER A 84 -1.96 6.59 3.77
N VAL A 85 -3.09 7.06 3.21
CA VAL A 85 -3.57 8.45 3.38
C VAL A 85 -4.00 8.70 4.82
N LYS A 86 -4.82 7.81 5.38
CA LYS A 86 -5.41 7.98 6.72
C LYS A 86 -4.39 7.87 7.85
N CYS A 87 -3.41 6.98 7.68
CA CYS A 87 -2.43 6.64 8.72
C CYS A 87 -1.04 7.19 8.37
N LYS A 88 -0.95 8.27 7.59
CA LYS A 88 0.33 8.83 7.15
C LYS A 88 1.24 9.14 8.35
N CYS A 89 2.50 8.73 8.24
CA CYS A 89 3.53 9.07 9.20
C CYS A 89 3.95 10.55 9.14
N GLY A 90 4.27 11.14 10.30
CA GLY A 90 4.73 12.53 10.38
C GLY A 90 3.66 13.55 9.99
N GLY A 91 2.41 13.30 10.37
CA GLY A 91 1.28 14.23 10.21
C GLY A 91 0.25 13.81 9.18
N THR A 92 -0.78 14.63 9.02
CA THR A 92 -1.96 14.34 8.19
C THR A 92 -1.66 14.46 6.70
N SER A 93 -2.16 13.51 5.90
CA SER A 93 -2.07 13.59 4.44
C SER A 93 -2.91 14.74 3.90
N LYS A 94 -2.42 15.42 2.85
CA LYS A 94 -3.20 16.48 2.20
C LYS A 94 -4.42 15.94 1.45
N LEU A 95 -4.45 14.64 1.16
CA LEU A 95 -5.61 13.94 0.59
C LEU A 95 -6.68 13.58 1.64
N ALA A 96 -6.35 13.61 2.94
CA ALA A 96 -7.27 13.12 3.98
C ALA A 96 -8.61 13.87 4.00
N GLN A 97 -8.59 15.17 3.70
CA GLN A 97 -9.80 16.01 3.64
C GLN A 97 -10.78 15.65 2.51
N TYR A 98 -10.32 14.89 1.50
CA TYR A 98 -11.15 14.50 0.35
C TYR A 98 -11.71 13.08 0.47
N LEU A 99 -11.45 12.39 1.59
CA LEU A 99 -11.99 11.05 1.81
C LEU A 99 -13.49 11.12 2.08
N ASN A 100 -14.26 10.36 1.31
CA ASN A 100 -15.69 10.19 1.53
C ASN A 100 -15.98 9.22 2.70
N ALA A 101 -17.26 9.02 3.01
CA ALA A 101 -17.68 8.14 4.10
C ALA A 101 -17.15 6.69 3.94
N ALA A 102 -17.16 6.15 2.72
CA ALA A 102 -16.69 4.78 2.46
C ALA A 102 -15.18 4.64 2.73
N ALA A 103 -14.37 5.60 2.28
CA ALA A 103 -12.94 5.63 2.57
C ALA A 103 -12.66 5.81 4.07
N ASN A 104 -13.44 6.65 4.74
CA ASN A 104 -13.35 6.85 6.19
C ASN A 104 -13.75 5.62 7.01
N ALA A 105 -14.61 4.75 6.48
CA ALA A 105 -14.95 3.48 7.12
C ALA A 105 -13.83 2.43 7.06
N LEU A 106 -12.85 2.55 6.17
CA LEU A 106 -11.77 1.56 6.02
C LEU A 106 -10.82 1.54 7.23
N GLN A 107 -10.69 0.37 7.86
CA GLN A 107 -9.84 0.14 9.04
C GLN A 107 -8.69 -0.85 8.81
N THR A 108 -8.71 -1.59 7.70
CA THR A 108 -7.77 -2.68 7.41
C THR A 108 -6.88 -2.34 6.20
N PRO A 109 -5.58 -2.66 6.22
CA PRO A 109 -4.83 -3.12 7.39
C PRO A 109 -4.71 -2.02 8.45
N ALA A 110 -4.39 -2.41 9.68
CA ALA A 110 -4.21 -1.47 10.79
C ALA A 110 -3.19 -0.37 10.44
N CYS A 111 -3.23 0.78 11.13
CA CYS A 111 -2.18 1.78 10.94
C CYS A 111 -0.84 1.15 11.33
N GLN A 112 0.13 1.23 10.42
CA GLN A 112 1.45 0.64 10.63
C GLN A 112 2.32 1.61 11.44
N ALA A 113 3.21 1.10 12.29
CA ALA A 113 4.10 1.93 13.10
C ALA A 113 4.98 2.81 12.21
N CYS A 114 5.18 4.07 12.59
CA CYS A 114 6.23 4.91 12.06
C CYS A 114 7.54 4.54 12.77
#